data_AF-A0A933HB96-F1
#
_entry.id   AF-A0A933HB96-F1
#
_cell.length_a   1.000
_cell.length_b   1.000
_cell.length_c   1.000
_cell.angle_alpha   90.00
_cell.angle_beta   90.00
_cell.angle_gamma   90.00
#
_symmetry.space_group_name_H-M   'P 1'
#
loop_
_entity.id
_entity.type
_entity.pdbx_description
1 polymer ?
#
loop_
_entity_poly.entity_id
_entity_poly.type
_entity_poly.pdbx_seq_one_letter_code
_entity_poly.pdbx_strand_id
1 'polypeptide(L)'
;MNWEISAETAGINLKAFKDPAAFLANLETFPKDTPIYIDSELGEDIKGEDIAVDLKEKGFTNICLTTGHPPERFSHLSWLKVIGKESPWID
;
A
#
# COMPACT_ATOMS: atom_id res chain seq x y z
N MET A 1 -11.46 -2.31 -8.27
CA MET A 1 -12.89 -2.65 -8.24
C MET A 1 -13.43 -2.95 -6.83
N ASN A 2 -13.04 -4.02 -6.12
CA ASN A 2 -13.58 -4.26 -4.76
C ASN A 2 -13.21 -3.17 -3.73
N TRP A 3 -11.97 -2.66 -3.79
CA TRP A 3 -11.51 -1.64 -2.84
C TRP A 3 -12.15 -0.26 -3.06
N GLU A 4 -12.43 0.12 -4.30
CA GLU A 4 -13.05 1.42 -4.63
C GLU A 4 -14.48 1.47 -4.12
N ILE A 5 -15.27 0.41 -4.36
CA ILE A 5 -16.64 0.29 -3.87
C ILE A 5 -16.66 0.26 -2.33
N SER A 6 -15.74 -0.49 -1.73
CA SER A 6 -15.61 -0.59 -0.27
C SER A 6 -15.27 0.76 0.38
N ALA A 7 -14.29 1.47 -0.19
CA ALA A 7 -13.93 2.81 0.27
C ALA A 7 -15.09 3.81 0.11
N GLU A 8 -15.76 3.82 -1.05
CA GLU A 8 -16.92 4.69 -1.31
C GLU A 8 -18.03 4.45 -0.29
N THR A 9 -18.37 3.19 -0.04
CA THR A 9 -19.42 2.80 0.92
C THR A 9 -19.04 3.18 2.36
N ALA A 10 -17.74 3.14 2.70
CA ALA A 10 -17.22 3.60 3.99
C ALA A 10 -17.02 5.13 4.07
N GLY A 11 -17.32 5.89 3.01
CA GLY A 11 -17.12 7.35 2.96
C GLY A 11 -15.64 7.77 2.90
N ILE A 12 -14.77 6.90 2.39
CA ILE A 12 -13.32 7.09 2.33
C ILE A 12 -12.91 7.55 0.94
N ASN A 13 -12.11 8.62 0.89
CA ASN A 13 -11.50 9.09 -0.34
C ASN A 13 -10.29 8.23 -0.71
N LEU A 14 -10.54 7.19 -1.52
CA LEU A 14 -9.48 6.32 -2.03
C LEU A 14 -8.90 6.87 -3.34
N LYS A 15 -7.58 7.08 -3.36
CA LYS A 15 -6.83 7.35 -4.59
C LYS A 15 -6.00 6.14 -4.98
N ALA A 16 -6.39 5.48 -6.07
CA ALA A 16 -5.72 4.29 -6.58
C ALA A 16 -4.80 4.61 -7.76
N PHE A 17 -3.67 3.91 -7.83
CA PHE A 17 -2.69 4.02 -8.91
C PHE A 17 -2.42 2.64 -9.48
N LYS A 18 -2.35 2.52 -10.80
CA LYS A 18 -1.97 1.28 -11.49
C LYS A 18 -0.48 1.15 -11.73
N ASP A 19 0.22 2.27 -11.73
CA ASP A 19 1.66 2.38 -11.97
C ASP A 19 2.30 3.05 -10.75
N PRO A 20 3.28 2.40 -10.10
CA PRO A 20 4.05 2.99 -9.01
C PRO A 20 4.69 4.34 -9.38
N ALA A 21 5.15 4.51 -10.62
CA ALA A 21 5.78 5.77 -11.05
C ALA A 21 4.79 6.94 -10.99
N ALA A 22 3.53 6.71 -11.37
CA ALA A 22 2.48 7.73 -11.27
C ALA A 22 2.19 8.13 -9.81
N PHE A 23 2.25 7.18 -8.87
CA PHE A 23 2.13 7.47 -7.45
C PHE A 23 3.32 8.28 -6.94
N LEU A 24 4.55 7.83 -7.23
CA LEU A 24 5.79 8.46 -6.78
C LEU A 24 5.93 9.90 -7.31
N ALA A 25 5.46 10.18 -8.53
CA ALA A 25 5.45 11.53 -9.10
C ALA A 25 4.55 12.53 -8.33
N ASN A 26 3.57 12.02 -7.56
CA ASN A 26 2.64 12.85 -6.79
C ASN A 26 2.91 12.77 -5.28
N LEU A 27 4.01 12.14 -4.87
CA LEU A 27 4.21 11.72 -3.49
C LEU A 27 4.21 12.88 -2.50
N GLU A 28 4.75 14.04 -2.88
CA GLU A 28 4.82 15.24 -2.04
C GLU A 28 3.45 15.89 -1.78
N THR A 29 2.42 15.50 -2.54
CA THR A 29 1.06 16.02 -2.36
C THR A 29 0.30 15.33 -1.21
N PHE A 30 0.85 14.25 -0.64
CA PHE A 30 0.20 13.47 0.42
C PHE A 30 0.84 13.72 1.80
N PRO A 31 0.03 13.87 2.86
CA PRO A 31 0.51 13.83 4.24
C PRO A 31 1.26 12.52 4.55
N LYS A 32 2.29 12.59 5.39
CA LYS A 32 3.17 11.44 5.70
C LYS A 32 2.49 10.34 6.54
N ASP A 33 1.39 10.67 7.20
CA ASP A 33 0.55 9.76 7.96
C ASP A 33 -0.58 9.13 7.14
N THR A 34 -0.72 9.50 5.85
CA THR A 34 -1.69 8.91 4.93
C THR A 34 -1.53 7.38 4.89
N PRO A 35 -2.60 6.59 5.11
CA PRO A 35 -2.54 5.15 4.92
C PRO A 35 -2.23 4.79 3.47
N ILE A 36 -1.13 4.06 3.25
CA ILE A 36 -0.70 3.59 1.92
C ILE A 36 -0.79 2.07 1.90
N TYR A 37 -1.40 1.53 0.85
CA TYR A 37 -1.53 0.10 0.61
C TYR A 37 -0.83 -0.26 -0.71
N ILE A 38 0.10 -1.20 -0.65
CA ILE A 38 0.98 -1.57 -1.77
C ILE A 38 0.83 -3.06 -2.02
N ASP A 39 0.50 -3.48 -3.24
CA ASP A 39 0.54 -4.91 -3.58
C ASP A 39 1.99 -5.40 -3.56
N SER A 40 2.25 -6.59 -3.01
CA SER A 40 3.60 -7.17 -3.02
C SER A 40 4.10 -7.45 -4.45
N GLU A 41 3.20 -7.69 -5.40
CA GLU A 41 3.51 -8.03 -6.78
C GLU A 41 2.90 -6.99 -7.72
N LEU A 42 3.73 -6.05 -8.19
CA LEU A 42 3.29 -4.93 -9.04
C LEU A 42 3.56 -5.16 -10.53
N GLY A 43 3.97 -6.37 -10.92
CA GLY A 43 4.33 -6.74 -12.28
C GLY A 43 5.78 -6.42 -12.63
N GLU A 44 6.27 -6.93 -13.77
CA GLU A 44 7.62 -6.67 -14.32
C GLU A 44 8.76 -6.78 -13.27
N ASP A 45 8.68 -7.78 -12.39
CA ASP A 45 9.62 -8.02 -11.29
C ASP A 45 9.72 -6.88 -10.23
N ILE A 46 8.77 -5.93 -10.25
CA ILE A 46 8.65 -4.86 -9.27
C ILE A 46 8.01 -5.41 -7.98
N LYS A 47 8.78 -5.32 -6.90
CA LYS A 47 8.37 -5.75 -5.57
C LYS A 47 7.77 -4.59 -4.78
N GLY A 48 6.59 -4.80 -4.20
CA GLY A 48 5.94 -3.81 -3.37
C GLY A 48 6.73 -3.47 -2.10
N GLU A 49 7.44 -4.45 -1.54
CA GLU A 49 8.28 -4.24 -0.36
C GLU A 49 9.46 -3.27 -0.60
N ASP A 50 10.02 -3.23 -1.80
CA ASP A 50 11.11 -2.31 -2.15
C ASP A 50 10.58 -0.86 -2.20
N ILE A 51 9.38 -0.67 -2.76
CA ILE A 51 8.70 0.64 -2.73
C ILE A 51 8.33 1.04 -1.31
N ALA A 52 7.87 0.09 -0.49
CA ALA A 52 7.56 0.35 0.91
C ALA A 52 8.78 0.90 1.67
N VAL A 53 9.97 0.34 1.43
CA VAL A 53 11.23 0.81 2.03
C VAL A 53 11.52 2.26 1.59
N ASP A 54 11.44 2.56 0.29
CA ASP A 54 11.67 3.92 -0.22
C ASP A 54 10.68 4.94 0.38
N LEU A 55 9.41 4.57 0.53
CA LEU A 55 8.40 5.42 1.20
C LEU A 55 8.72 5.66 2.68
N LYS A 56 9.20 4.63 3.38
CA LYS A 56 9.62 4.75 4.78
C LYS A 56 10.79 5.72 4.92
N GLU A 57 11.78 5.65 4.03
CA GLU A 57 12.91 6.58 3.98
C GLU A 57 12.48 8.01 3.67
N LYS A 58 11.43 8.19 2.85
CA LYS A 58 10.79 9.49 2.59
C LYS A 58 9.83 9.96 3.69
N GLY A 59 9.82 9.28 4.84
CA GLY A 59 9.15 9.71 6.06
C GLY A 59 7.69 9.27 6.20
N PHE A 60 7.16 8.41 5.31
CA PHE A 60 5.81 7.88 5.51
C PHE A 60 5.76 6.90 6.67
N THR A 61 4.70 6.98 7.47
CA THR A 61 4.60 6.24 8.74
C THR A 61 3.54 5.16 8.73
N ASN A 62 2.60 5.19 7.78
CA ASN A 62 1.45 4.29 7.72
C ASN A 62 1.45 3.49 6.41
N ILE A 63 2.39 2.55 6.30
CA ILE A 63 2.61 1.76 5.09
C ILE A 63 2.15 0.32 5.34
N CYS A 64 1.32 -0.18 4.43
CA CYS A 64 0.79 -1.53 4.45
C CYS A 64 1.14 -2.25 3.14
N LEU A 65 1.61 -3.48 3.25
CA LEU A 65 1.76 -4.40 2.12
C LEU A 65 0.53 -5.31 2.04
N THR A 66 -0.12 -5.36 0.90
CA THR A 66 -1.24 -6.25 0.61
C THR A 66 -0.73 -7.45 -0.18
N THR A 67 -0.93 -8.66 0.33
CA THR A 67 -0.36 -9.85 -0.29
C THR A 67 -1.19 -11.10 -0.01
N GLY A 68 -1.04 -12.11 -0.87
CA GLY A 68 -1.52 -13.46 -0.59
C GLY A 68 -0.47 -14.34 0.11
N HIS A 69 0.75 -13.83 0.26
CA HIS A 69 1.84 -14.54 0.93
C HIS A 69 1.72 -14.45 2.46
N PRO A 70 2.24 -15.44 3.19
CA PRO A 70 2.28 -15.40 4.65
C PRO A 70 3.11 -14.20 5.17
N PRO A 71 2.67 -13.49 6.23
CA PRO A 71 3.41 -12.36 6.81
C PRO A 71 4.85 -12.68 7.20
N GLU A 72 5.14 -13.93 7.56
CA GLU A 72 6.47 -14.42 7.95
C GLU A 72 7.52 -14.19 6.86
N ARG A 73 7.11 -14.19 5.58
CA ARG A 73 7.98 -13.87 4.43
C ARG A 73 8.57 -12.46 4.53
N PHE A 74 7.86 -11.53 5.16
CA PHE A 74 8.23 -10.13 5.30
C PHE A 74 8.69 -9.78 6.72
N SER A 75 8.95 -10.79 7.57
CA SER A 75 9.38 -10.60 8.97
C SER A 75 10.66 -9.76 9.14
N HIS A 76 11.50 -9.69 8.11
CA HIS A 76 12.68 -8.83 8.06
C HIS A 76 12.34 -7.32 7.99
N LEU A 77 11.09 -6.98 7.65
CA LEU A 77 10.55 -5.62 7.64
C LEU A 77 9.56 -5.47 8.80
N SER A 78 10.05 -5.55 10.04
CA SER A 78 9.20 -5.55 11.25
C SER A 78 8.35 -4.29 11.45
N TRP A 79 8.65 -3.21 10.73
CA TRP A 79 7.90 -1.96 10.74
C TRP A 79 6.75 -1.93 9.72
N LEU A 80 6.75 -2.84 8.75
CA LEU A 80 5.78 -2.90 7.65
C LEU A 80 4.56 -3.71 8.08
N LYS A 81 3.37 -3.10 8.01
CA LYS A 81 2.13 -3.85 8.24
C LYS A 81 1.85 -4.73 7.03
N VAL A 82 1.63 -6.03 7.24
CA VAL A 82 1.27 -6.97 6.17
C VAL A 82 -0.19 -7.40 6.36
N ILE A 83 -0.99 -7.26 5.32
CA ILE A 83 -2.41 -7.63 5.30
C ILE A 83 -2.75 -8.46 4.06
N GLY A 84 -3.92 -9.12 4.10
CA GLY A 84 -4.47 -9.83 2.94
C GLY A 84 -4.86 -8.88 1.79
N LYS A 85 -5.40 -9.44 0.71
CA LYS A 85 -5.87 -8.67 -0.47
C LYS A 85 -7.30 -8.11 -0.32
N GLU A 86 -7.91 -8.29 0.85
CA GLU A 86 -9.24 -7.77 1.17
C GLU A 86 -9.15 -6.30 1.59
N SER A 87 -10.21 -5.53 1.28
CA SER A 87 -10.25 -4.11 1.64
C SER A 87 -10.38 -3.94 3.16
N PRO A 88 -9.68 -2.98 3.78
CA PRO A 88 -9.68 -2.84 5.23
C PRO A 88 -10.92 -2.14 5.81
N TRP A 89 -11.89 -1.76 4.98
CA TRP A 89 -12.98 -0.85 5.37
C TRP A 89 -14.37 -1.49 5.46
N ILE A 90 -14.56 -2.68 4.89
CA ILE A 90 -15.85 -3.38 4.89
C ILE A 90 -15.62 -4.89 5.08
N ASP A 91 -16.48 -5.49 5.89
CA ASP A 91 -16.73 -6.94 5.99
C ASP A 91 -17.74 -7.41 4.93
#